data_AF-E3MQ49-F1
#
_entry.id   AF-E3MQ49-F1
#
_cell.length_a   1.000
_cell.length_b   1.000
_cell.length_c   1.000
_cell.angle_alpha   90.00
_cell.angle_beta   90.00
_cell.angle_gamma   90.00
#
_symmetry.space_group_name_H-M   'P 1'
#
loop_
_entity.id
_entity.type
_entity.pdbx_description
1 polymer ?
#
loop_
_entity_poly.entity_id
_entity_poly.type
_entity_poly.pdbx_seq_one_letter_code
_entity_poly.pdbx_strand_id
1 'polypeptide(L)'
;MENLKPFPLFRLPRIAIEEVISTMTPFEIKRESGLMSTVKTETLWVYSKNVVTGWMKLLRILKEVFMFCRHRIIFHLDSYPLQNKAIIDCIKSRTPSIDGCDIYGKTETDEDVKYFLNNLNVTEYVGIDVKLSDSFRFPQDNYLEYFVVYSASWVTFDQLLHLKASRLYIHGSLLTNQELNSYLLLWMTSQCHQNLKFLLIDITEPQSLDTILNLPHERINPDVERIVRLPNNDTISLKEGIDIKRNDGMTGTIHFDWRLDKMRLMMWVSRIE
;
A
#
# COMPACT_ATOMS: atom_id res chain seq x y z
N MET A 1 4.81 -38.41 -11.95
CA MET A 1 5.01 -37.01 -12.38
C MET A 1 5.27 -36.20 -11.13
N GLU A 2 6.46 -35.62 -11.00
CA GLU A 2 6.82 -34.76 -9.88
C GLU A 2 5.85 -33.56 -9.82
N ASN A 3 5.37 -33.23 -8.62
CA ASN A 3 4.39 -32.15 -8.38
C ASN A 3 4.98 -30.77 -8.74
N LEU A 4 4.85 -30.35 -9.99
CA LEU A 4 5.17 -29.01 -10.44
C LEU A 4 4.11 -28.03 -9.90
N LYS A 5 4.49 -27.15 -8.96
CA LYS A 5 3.59 -26.10 -8.45
C LYS A 5 3.71 -24.84 -9.32
N PRO A 6 2.59 -24.29 -9.83
CA PRO A 6 2.60 -23.02 -10.55
C PRO A 6 2.87 -21.87 -9.57
N PHE A 7 3.71 -20.90 -9.95
CA PHE A 7 3.90 -19.63 -9.22
C PHE A 7 3.62 -18.44 -10.16
N PRO A 8 2.90 -17.39 -9.72
CA PRO A 8 2.65 -16.24 -10.58
C PRO A 8 3.93 -15.40 -10.66
N LEU A 9 4.46 -15.21 -11.87
CA LEU A 9 5.81 -14.63 -12.02
C LEU A 9 5.81 -13.11 -12.21
N PHE A 10 5.03 -12.55 -13.14
CA PHE A 10 5.01 -11.10 -13.40
C PHE A 10 3.69 -10.69 -14.04
N ARG A 11 3.26 -9.44 -13.81
CA ARG A 11 2.22 -8.78 -14.61
C ARG A 11 2.91 -7.91 -15.65
N LEU A 12 2.89 -8.35 -16.90
CA LEU A 12 3.62 -7.72 -18.00
C LEU A 12 2.66 -7.21 -19.08
N PRO A 13 3.03 -6.15 -19.83
CA PRO A 13 2.36 -5.84 -21.09
C PRO A 13 2.45 -7.03 -22.04
N ARG A 14 1.40 -7.28 -22.83
CA ARG A 14 1.30 -8.42 -23.74
C ARG A 14 2.53 -8.63 -24.63
N ILE A 15 3.10 -7.54 -25.16
CA ILE A 15 4.29 -7.60 -26.03
C ILE A 15 5.50 -8.17 -25.29
N ALA A 16 5.59 -7.93 -23.97
CA ALA A 16 6.70 -8.45 -23.18
C ALA A 16 6.57 -9.93 -22.88
N ILE A 17 5.34 -10.41 -22.77
CA ILE A 17 5.03 -11.83 -22.61
C ILE A 17 5.33 -12.59 -23.90
N GLU A 18 4.99 -12.04 -25.07
CA GLU A 18 5.23 -12.69 -26.36
C GLU A 18 6.75 -12.93 -26.58
N GLU A 19 7.60 -11.98 -26.21
CA GLU A 19 9.06 -12.11 -26.33
C GLU A 19 9.70 -13.03 -25.26
N VAL A 20 9.14 -13.06 -24.05
CA VAL A 20 9.56 -14.02 -23.02
C VAL A 20 9.16 -15.44 -23.42
N ILE A 21 7.99 -15.61 -24.01
CA ILE A 21 7.53 -16.92 -24.50
C ILE A 21 8.40 -17.38 -25.67
N SER A 22 8.79 -16.49 -26.60
CA SER A 22 9.62 -16.85 -27.76
C SER A 22 11.02 -17.33 -27.35
N THR A 23 11.50 -16.91 -26.18
CA THR A 23 12.80 -17.29 -25.61
C THR A 23 12.75 -18.50 -24.67
N MET A 24 11.56 -19.07 -24.42
CA MET A 24 11.34 -20.21 -23.50
C MET A 24 10.79 -21.46 -24.20
N THR A 25 11.04 -22.66 -23.64
CA THR A 25 10.51 -23.92 -24.18
C THR A 25 9.02 -24.11 -23.84
N PRO A 26 8.15 -24.57 -24.77
CA PRO A 26 6.68 -24.44 -24.66
C PRO A 26 5.98 -25.20 -23.52
N PHE A 27 6.65 -26.12 -22.82
CA PHE A 27 6.01 -27.01 -21.83
C PHE A 27 5.89 -26.42 -20.41
N GLU A 28 6.30 -25.17 -20.20
CA GLU A 28 6.41 -24.58 -18.86
C GLU A 28 5.48 -23.38 -18.63
N ILE A 29 4.52 -23.09 -19.52
CA ILE A 29 3.81 -21.80 -19.49
C ILE A 29 2.28 -21.91 -19.51
N LYS A 30 1.61 -21.23 -18.55
CA LYS A 30 0.17 -20.95 -18.59
C LYS A 30 -0.07 -19.43 -18.63
N ARG A 31 -1.02 -18.98 -19.45
CA ARG A 31 -1.42 -17.56 -19.59
C ARG A 31 -2.77 -17.32 -18.93
N GLU A 32 -2.86 -16.27 -18.11
CA GLU A 32 -4.13 -15.81 -17.56
C GLU A 32 -4.25 -14.28 -17.71
N SER A 33 -5.36 -13.82 -18.27
CA SER A 33 -5.68 -12.39 -18.41
C SER A 33 -6.60 -11.95 -17.27
N GLY A 34 -6.29 -10.83 -16.63
CA GLY A 34 -7.11 -10.24 -15.58
C GLY A 34 -7.16 -8.71 -15.67
N LEU A 35 -8.21 -8.12 -15.08
CA LEU A 35 -8.33 -6.67 -14.89
C LEU A 35 -8.09 -6.37 -13.39
N MET A 36 -7.19 -5.45 -13.07
CA MET A 36 -7.05 -4.92 -11.71
C MET A 36 -6.77 -3.42 -11.81
N SER A 37 -7.77 -2.60 -11.48
CA SER A 37 -7.87 -1.19 -11.91
C SER A 37 -7.86 -1.04 -13.45
N THR A 38 -7.73 0.18 -13.96
CA THR A 38 -7.81 0.54 -15.39
C THR A 38 -6.68 -0.05 -16.27
N VAL A 39 -5.80 -0.89 -15.71
CA VAL A 39 -4.66 -1.49 -16.43
C VAL A 39 -4.95 -2.96 -16.78
N LYS A 40 -4.92 -3.28 -18.07
CA LYS A 40 -4.99 -4.66 -18.57
C LYS A 40 -3.66 -5.36 -18.30
N THR A 41 -3.68 -6.42 -17.48
CA THR A 41 -2.47 -7.18 -17.14
C THR A 41 -2.58 -8.62 -17.64
N GLU A 42 -1.48 -9.16 -18.16
CA GLU A 42 -1.36 -10.58 -18.44
C GLU A 42 -0.40 -11.20 -17.42
N THR A 43 -0.79 -12.37 -16.88
CA THR A 43 -0.01 -13.15 -15.93
C THR A 43 0.65 -14.31 -16.65
N LEU A 44 1.97 -14.39 -16.52
CA LEU A 44 2.77 -15.53 -16.97
C LEU A 44 3.03 -16.48 -15.79
N TRP A 45 2.60 -17.73 -15.94
CA TRP A 45 2.95 -18.81 -15.03
C TRP A 45 4.13 -19.59 -15.61
N VAL A 46 5.19 -19.79 -14.82
CA VAL A 46 6.35 -20.63 -15.21
C VAL A 46 6.46 -21.80 -14.24
N TYR A 47 6.54 -23.02 -14.76
CA TYR A 47 6.77 -24.22 -13.94
C TYR A 47 8.28 -24.44 -13.75
N SER A 48 8.71 -24.65 -12.50
CA SER A 48 10.10 -24.99 -12.18
C SER A 48 10.17 -25.99 -11.04
N LYS A 49 11.14 -26.92 -11.09
CA LYS A 49 11.43 -27.84 -9.98
C LYS A 49 11.93 -27.09 -8.73
N ASN A 50 12.64 -25.99 -8.93
CA ASN A 50 13.10 -25.10 -7.88
C ASN A 50 12.68 -23.67 -8.23
N VAL A 51 11.85 -23.08 -7.38
CA VAL A 51 11.18 -21.81 -7.68
C VAL A 51 12.19 -20.67 -7.74
N VAL A 52 13.16 -20.64 -6.82
CA VAL A 52 14.21 -19.62 -6.80
C VAL A 52 15.03 -19.65 -8.09
N THR A 53 15.46 -20.83 -8.54
CA THR A 53 16.26 -20.94 -9.77
C THR A 53 15.45 -20.63 -11.03
N GLY A 54 14.19 -21.07 -11.09
CA GLY A 54 13.27 -20.75 -12.19
C GLY A 54 13.00 -19.25 -12.28
N TRP A 55 12.72 -18.62 -11.14
CA TRP A 55 12.51 -17.19 -11.04
C TRP A 55 13.75 -16.39 -11.43
N MET A 56 14.94 -16.81 -11.00
CA MET A 56 16.23 -16.22 -11.38
C MET A 56 16.51 -16.26 -12.87
N LYS A 57 16.18 -17.38 -13.53
CA LYS A 57 16.33 -17.52 -14.98
C LYS A 57 15.40 -16.55 -15.70
N LEU A 58 14.14 -16.44 -15.26
CA LEU A 58 13.19 -15.53 -15.89
C LEU A 58 13.58 -14.06 -15.70
N LEU A 59 13.93 -13.65 -14.48
CA LEU A 59 14.37 -12.28 -14.21
C LEU A 59 15.55 -11.86 -15.09
N ARG A 60 16.48 -12.78 -15.36
CA ARG A 60 17.60 -12.53 -16.27
C ARG A 60 17.09 -12.22 -17.67
N ILE A 61 16.24 -13.09 -18.23
CA ILE A 61 15.64 -12.91 -19.56
C ILE A 61 14.89 -11.58 -19.62
N LEU A 62 14.05 -11.29 -18.62
CA LEU A 62 13.27 -10.07 -18.56
C LEU A 62 14.13 -8.81 -18.59
N LYS A 63 15.24 -8.79 -17.84
CA LYS A 63 16.18 -7.66 -17.85
C LYS A 63 17.00 -7.53 -19.13
N GLU A 64 17.27 -8.65 -19.81
CA GLU A 64 17.98 -8.65 -21.11
C GLU A 64 17.08 -8.11 -22.23
N VAL A 65 15.77 -8.35 -22.14
CA VAL A 65 14.80 -8.00 -23.19
C VAL A 65 14.10 -6.67 -22.93
N PHE A 66 13.83 -6.31 -21.66
CA PHE A 66 13.04 -5.13 -21.29
C PHE A 66 13.79 -4.16 -20.38
N MET A 67 13.66 -2.87 -20.70
CA MET A 67 13.95 -1.80 -19.75
C MET A 67 12.70 -1.53 -18.91
N PHE A 68 12.74 -1.90 -17.63
CA PHE A 68 11.64 -1.61 -16.70
C PHE A 68 11.80 -0.20 -16.13
N CYS A 69 10.75 0.62 -16.26
CA CYS A 69 10.72 1.95 -15.67
C CYS A 69 10.35 1.94 -14.18
N ARG A 70 9.67 0.87 -13.71
CA ARG A 70 9.27 0.68 -12.31
C ARG A 70 9.30 -0.79 -11.93
N HIS A 71 9.65 -1.06 -10.68
CA HIS A 71 9.71 -2.38 -10.06
C HIS A 71 8.71 -2.43 -8.91
N ARG A 72 7.62 -3.20 -9.10
CA ARG A 72 6.66 -3.50 -8.03
C ARG A 72 6.70 -4.99 -7.72
N ILE A 73 6.87 -5.35 -6.45
CA ILE A 73 6.94 -6.74 -5.99
C ILE A 73 5.67 -7.10 -5.23
N ILE A 74 5.01 -8.18 -5.64
CA ILE A 74 3.93 -8.79 -4.87
C ILE A 74 4.50 -10.02 -4.17
N PHE A 75 4.57 -9.99 -2.84
CA PHE A 75 5.23 -11.00 -2.03
C PHE A 75 4.22 -11.75 -1.16
N HIS A 76 3.94 -13.00 -1.52
CA HIS A 76 3.04 -13.88 -0.77
C HIS A 76 3.83 -14.79 0.16
N LEU A 77 3.86 -14.47 1.46
CA LEU A 77 4.63 -15.17 2.50
C LEU A 77 4.33 -16.66 2.58
N ASP A 78 3.07 -17.05 2.37
CA ASP A 78 2.63 -18.44 2.51
C ASP A 78 2.95 -19.32 1.29
N SER A 79 3.42 -18.73 0.18
CA SER A 79 3.70 -19.49 -1.05
C SER A 79 4.86 -20.47 -0.86
N TYR A 80 5.94 -19.99 -0.25
CA TYR A 80 7.16 -20.77 0.03
C TYR A 80 7.79 -20.34 1.36
N PRO A 81 7.12 -20.58 2.51
CA PRO A 81 7.52 -20.02 3.80
C PRO A 81 8.97 -20.35 4.19
N LEU A 82 9.45 -21.56 3.87
CA LEU A 82 10.83 -21.99 4.15
C LEU A 82 11.89 -21.33 3.25
N GLN A 83 11.48 -20.63 2.19
CA GLN A 83 12.37 -20.03 1.18
C GLN A 83 12.25 -18.50 1.12
N ASN A 84 11.41 -17.87 1.96
CA ASN A 84 11.19 -16.42 1.94
C ASN A 84 12.49 -15.62 1.96
N LYS A 85 13.39 -15.92 2.92
CA LYS A 85 14.70 -15.25 3.03
C LYS A 85 15.57 -15.43 1.79
N ALA A 86 15.66 -16.65 1.25
CA ALA A 86 16.43 -16.92 0.04
C ALA A 86 15.87 -16.19 -1.19
N ILE A 87 14.54 -16.05 -1.30
CA ILE A 87 13.89 -15.26 -2.35
C ILE A 87 14.22 -13.77 -2.18
N ILE A 88 14.17 -13.25 -0.94
CA ILE A 88 14.49 -11.85 -0.63
C ILE A 88 15.95 -11.53 -0.94
N ASP A 89 16.90 -12.38 -0.54
CA ASP A 89 18.32 -12.23 -0.87
C ASP A 89 18.57 -12.23 -2.38
N CYS A 90 17.85 -13.11 -3.07
CA CYS A 90 17.85 -13.20 -4.52
C CYS A 90 17.37 -11.89 -5.18
N ILE A 91 16.24 -11.33 -4.72
CA ILE A 91 15.74 -10.02 -5.18
C ILE A 91 16.79 -8.94 -4.92
N LYS A 92 17.27 -8.85 -3.68
CA LYS A 92 18.24 -7.83 -3.23
C LYS A 92 19.49 -7.81 -4.09
N SER A 93 20.04 -8.99 -4.42
CA SER A 93 21.25 -9.12 -5.23
C SER A 93 21.13 -8.51 -6.64
N ARG A 94 19.91 -8.34 -7.15
CA ARG A 94 19.66 -7.88 -8.52
C ARG A 94 18.97 -6.52 -8.60
N THR A 95 18.08 -6.25 -7.66
CA THR A 95 17.25 -5.05 -7.61
C THR A 95 17.07 -4.65 -6.15
N PRO A 96 18.09 -4.04 -5.52
CA PRO A 96 18.04 -3.68 -4.10
C PRO A 96 17.07 -2.51 -3.82
N SER A 97 16.75 -1.70 -4.85
CA SER A 97 15.78 -0.61 -4.76
C SER A 97 14.59 -0.90 -5.67
N ILE A 98 13.39 -0.86 -5.10
CA ILE A 98 12.13 -1.09 -5.80
C ILE A 98 11.19 0.08 -5.57
N ASP A 99 10.33 0.36 -6.55
CA ASP A 99 9.35 1.44 -6.45
C ASP A 99 8.24 1.07 -5.47
N GLY A 100 7.79 -0.18 -5.47
CA GLY A 100 6.77 -0.60 -4.51
C GLY A 100 6.73 -2.07 -4.17
N CYS A 101 6.07 -2.37 -3.06
CA CYS A 101 5.74 -3.75 -2.71
C CYS A 101 4.33 -3.89 -2.13
N ASP A 102 3.75 -5.07 -2.32
CA ASP A 102 2.60 -5.55 -1.56
C ASP A 102 2.99 -6.87 -0.89
N ILE A 103 2.85 -6.95 0.42
CA ILE A 103 3.17 -8.13 1.22
C ILE A 103 1.85 -8.74 1.69
N TYR A 104 1.62 -9.99 1.34
CA TYR A 104 0.40 -10.74 1.67
C TYR A 104 0.75 -12.00 2.46
N GLY A 105 -0.10 -12.37 3.41
CA GLY A 105 0.10 -13.57 4.20
C GLY A 105 -1.03 -13.81 5.20
N LYS A 106 -1.35 -15.08 5.40
CA LYS A 106 -2.30 -15.56 6.41
C LYS A 106 -1.59 -15.93 7.71
N THR A 107 -0.31 -16.32 7.62
CA THR A 107 0.48 -16.66 8.80
C THR A 107 1.06 -15.40 9.44
N GLU A 108 1.02 -15.32 10.77
CA GLU A 108 1.62 -14.22 11.54
C GLU A 108 3.14 -14.43 11.59
N THR A 109 3.88 -13.87 10.63
CA THR A 109 5.36 -13.97 10.58
C THR A 109 6.05 -12.60 10.51
N ASP A 110 6.10 -11.92 11.66
CA ASP A 110 6.83 -10.65 11.83
C ASP A 110 8.26 -10.68 11.26
N GLU A 111 8.96 -11.80 11.45
CA GLU A 111 10.37 -11.96 11.06
C GLU A 111 10.57 -11.85 9.55
N ASP A 112 9.71 -12.48 8.74
CA ASP A 112 9.85 -12.47 7.29
C ASP A 112 9.52 -11.09 6.71
N VAL A 113 8.49 -10.42 7.26
CA VAL A 113 8.14 -9.05 6.87
C VAL A 113 9.25 -8.07 7.25
N LYS A 114 9.79 -8.16 8.48
CA LYS A 114 10.96 -7.37 8.90
C LYS A 114 12.16 -7.65 8.01
N TYR A 115 12.41 -8.92 7.70
CA TYR A 115 13.54 -9.30 6.83
C TYR A 115 13.38 -8.72 5.44
N PHE A 116 12.18 -8.76 4.85
CA PHE A 116 11.90 -8.14 3.54
C PHE A 116 12.20 -6.64 3.57
N LEU A 117 11.59 -5.92 4.51
CA LEU A 117 11.67 -4.45 4.58
C LEU A 117 13.05 -3.93 4.99
N ASN A 118 13.84 -4.71 5.74
CA ASN A 118 15.23 -4.37 6.05
C ASN A 118 16.21 -4.61 4.89
N ASN A 119 15.86 -5.51 3.96
CA ASN A 119 16.78 -5.92 2.89
C ASN A 119 16.51 -5.23 1.56
N LEU A 120 15.31 -4.69 1.36
CA LEU A 120 14.89 -4.02 0.13
C LEU A 120 14.52 -2.57 0.43
N ASN A 121 15.10 -1.65 -0.34
CA ASN A 121 14.78 -0.23 -0.27
C ASN A 121 13.53 0.04 -1.12
N VAL A 122 12.40 0.37 -0.48
CA VAL A 122 11.13 0.64 -1.17
C VAL A 122 10.91 2.15 -1.25
N THR A 123 10.78 2.72 -2.45
CA THR A 123 10.89 4.18 -2.61
C THR A 123 9.57 4.92 -2.78
N GLU A 124 8.47 4.27 -3.17
CA GLU A 124 7.20 4.94 -3.49
C GLU A 124 6.01 4.35 -2.73
N TYR A 125 5.85 3.03 -2.72
CA TYR A 125 4.63 2.36 -2.25
C TYR A 125 4.92 1.15 -1.35
N VAL A 126 4.33 1.10 -0.17
CA VAL A 126 4.31 -0.09 0.69
C VAL A 126 2.87 -0.49 1.00
N GLY A 127 2.51 -1.73 0.67
CA GLY A 127 1.25 -2.36 1.06
C GLY A 127 1.51 -3.58 1.96
N ILE A 128 0.84 -3.65 3.10
CA ILE A 128 0.93 -4.76 4.05
C ILE A 128 -0.48 -5.30 4.34
N ASP A 129 -0.74 -6.51 3.88
CA ASP A 129 -1.95 -7.29 4.14
C ASP A 129 -1.57 -8.62 4.81
N VAL A 130 -1.03 -8.46 6.02
CA VAL A 130 -0.59 -9.54 6.92
C VAL A 130 -1.00 -9.12 8.31
N LYS A 131 -1.52 -10.05 9.11
CA LYS A 131 -1.69 -9.82 10.54
C LYS A 131 -0.32 -9.95 11.23
N LEU A 132 0.14 -8.86 11.83
CA LEU A 132 1.43 -8.77 12.52
C LEU A 132 1.21 -8.66 14.02
N SER A 133 2.25 -8.96 14.81
CA SER A 133 2.18 -8.80 16.26
C SER A 133 2.02 -7.33 16.64
N ASP A 134 1.36 -7.05 17.76
CA ASP A 134 1.18 -5.66 18.25
C ASP A 134 2.52 -4.98 18.61
N SER A 135 3.58 -5.77 18.77
CA SER A 135 4.95 -5.31 18.99
C SER A 135 5.72 -4.98 17.71
N PHE A 136 5.12 -5.23 16.54
CA PHE A 136 5.72 -4.93 15.26
C PHE A 136 6.03 -3.42 15.15
N ARG A 137 7.16 -3.12 14.52
CA ARG A 137 7.61 -1.77 14.23
C ARG A 137 8.03 -1.73 12.77
N PHE A 138 7.48 -0.77 12.03
CA PHE A 138 7.86 -0.57 10.64
C PHE A 138 9.35 -0.17 10.59
N PRO A 139 10.22 -0.93 9.91
CA PRO A 139 11.67 -0.77 10.07
C PRO A 139 12.29 0.27 9.13
N GLN A 140 11.51 0.92 8.26
CA GLN A 140 12.03 1.88 7.30
C GLN A 140 11.71 3.32 7.72
N ASP A 141 12.63 4.23 7.41
CA ASP A 141 12.51 5.67 7.72
C ASP A 141 12.46 6.55 6.45
N ASN A 142 12.31 5.93 5.28
CA ASN A 142 12.19 6.66 4.03
C ASN A 142 10.79 7.27 3.88
N TYR A 143 10.72 8.33 3.09
CA TYR A 143 9.46 8.94 2.71
C TYR A 143 8.77 8.11 1.62
N LEU A 144 7.49 7.82 1.79
CA LEU A 144 6.65 7.07 0.83
C LEU A 144 5.58 7.97 0.22
N GLU A 145 5.27 7.78 -1.08
CA GLU A 145 4.07 8.40 -1.63
C GLU A 145 2.81 7.71 -1.08
N TYR A 146 2.85 6.37 -0.93
CA TYR A 146 1.74 5.56 -0.43
C TYR A 146 2.18 4.58 0.65
N PHE A 147 1.43 4.55 1.75
CA PHE A 147 1.56 3.54 2.80
C PHE A 147 0.18 2.97 3.13
N VAL A 148 0.04 1.66 2.93
CA VAL A 148 -1.23 0.93 3.04
C VAL A 148 -1.06 -0.24 3.99
N VAL A 149 -1.88 -0.31 5.04
CA VAL A 149 -1.91 -1.44 5.98
C VAL A 149 -3.36 -1.88 6.19
N TYR A 150 -3.64 -3.16 5.98
CA TYR A 150 -4.99 -3.71 6.09
C TYR A 150 -5.34 -4.23 7.50
N SER A 151 -4.32 -4.67 8.26
CA SER A 151 -4.43 -5.16 9.64
C SER A 151 -3.51 -4.35 10.55
N ALA A 152 -3.91 -3.11 10.86
CA ALA A 152 -3.09 -2.13 11.54
C ALA A 152 -3.20 -2.13 13.08
N SER A 153 -3.52 -3.26 13.73
CA SER A 153 -3.63 -3.32 15.20
C SER A 153 -2.32 -2.93 15.91
N TRP A 154 -1.19 -3.19 15.25
CA TRP A 154 0.15 -2.84 15.70
C TRP A 154 0.51 -1.35 15.51
N VAL A 155 -0.27 -0.59 14.74
CA VAL A 155 -0.02 0.85 14.52
C VAL A 155 -0.52 1.63 15.73
N THR A 156 0.40 1.96 16.62
CA THR A 156 0.14 2.84 17.77
C THR A 156 0.07 4.31 17.34
N PHE A 157 -0.48 5.19 18.18
CA PHE A 157 -0.50 6.63 17.93
C PHE A 157 0.89 7.19 17.66
N ASP A 158 1.87 6.82 18.48
CA ASP A 158 3.27 7.22 18.30
C ASP A 158 3.84 6.76 16.95
N GLN A 159 3.59 5.52 16.55
CA GLN A 159 4.05 5.03 15.24
C GLN A 159 3.38 5.78 14.10
N LEU A 160 2.07 6.03 14.18
CA LEU A 160 1.36 6.82 13.18
C LEU A 160 2.04 8.19 12.99
N LEU A 161 2.37 8.90 14.07
CA LEU A 161 3.01 10.23 13.99
C LEU A 161 4.39 10.20 13.31
N HIS A 162 5.11 9.09 13.42
CA HIS A 162 6.44 8.92 12.83
C HIS A 162 6.42 8.36 11.40
N LEU A 163 5.27 7.90 10.89
CA LEU A 163 5.16 7.42 9.50
C LEU A 163 5.38 8.57 8.52
N LYS A 164 6.39 8.43 7.67
CA LYS A 164 6.72 9.41 6.63
C LYS A 164 6.03 9.04 5.32
N ALA A 165 4.78 9.46 5.16
CA ALA A 165 4.05 9.22 3.92
C ALA A 165 3.19 10.41 3.46
N SER A 166 2.99 10.52 2.15
CA SER A 166 2.06 11.49 1.57
C SER A 166 0.62 11.00 1.60
N ARG A 167 0.40 9.69 1.52
CA ARG A 167 -0.92 9.06 1.51
C ARG A 167 -0.94 7.87 2.45
N LEU A 168 -1.80 7.92 3.45
CA LEU A 168 -1.93 6.92 4.50
C LEU A 168 -3.28 6.21 4.36
N TYR A 169 -3.24 4.88 4.30
CA TYR A 169 -4.42 4.01 4.31
C TYR A 169 -4.25 3.02 5.45
N ILE A 170 -4.90 3.29 6.58
CA ILE A 170 -4.73 2.55 7.83
C ILE A 170 -6.05 1.87 8.16
N HIS A 171 -6.15 0.58 7.82
CA HIS A 171 -7.33 -0.22 8.14
C HIS A 171 -7.08 -1.12 9.35
N GLY A 172 -8.13 -1.36 10.14
CA GLY A 172 -8.06 -2.24 11.30
C GLY A 172 -7.12 -1.76 12.41
N SER A 173 -6.92 -0.44 12.54
CA SER A 173 -6.20 0.13 13.68
C SER A 173 -7.05 0.09 14.95
N LEU A 174 -6.39 0.08 16.10
CA LEU A 174 -7.01 0.20 17.42
C LEU A 174 -6.97 1.63 17.98
N LEU A 175 -6.68 2.62 17.15
CA LEU A 175 -6.67 4.02 17.57
C LEU A 175 -8.04 4.44 18.06
N THR A 176 -8.04 5.10 19.21
CA THR A 176 -9.24 5.64 19.85
C THR A 176 -9.67 6.94 19.17
N ASN A 177 -10.93 7.32 19.34
CA ASN A 177 -11.43 8.59 18.85
C ASN A 177 -10.67 9.79 19.45
N GLN A 178 -10.13 9.65 20.68
CA GLN A 178 -9.30 10.68 21.33
C GLN A 178 -7.91 10.81 20.68
N GLU A 179 -7.29 9.69 20.29
CA GLU A 179 -6.03 9.70 19.55
C GLU A 179 -6.23 10.28 18.14
N LEU A 180 -7.34 9.97 17.47
CA LEU A 180 -7.68 10.59 16.18
C LEU A 180 -7.90 12.10 16.31
N ASN A 181 -8.61 12.57 17.35
CA ASN A 181 -8.73 14.00 17.64
C ASN A 181 -7.36 14.65 17.85
N SER A 182 -6.51 14.02 18.67
CA SER A 182 -5.14 14.50 18.95
C SER A 182 -4.30 14.55 17.68
N TYR A 183 -4.39 13.54 16.82
CA TYR A 183 -3.74 13.53 15.50
C TYR A 183 -4.15 14.74 14.66
N LEU A 184 -5.47 15.01 14.55
CA LEU A 184 -5.98 16.12 13.76
C LEU A 184 -5.52 17.47 14.32
N LEU A 185 -5.51 17.65 15.64
CA LEU A 185 -4.99 18.86 16.29
C LEU A 185 -3.49 19.06 16.06
N LEU A 186 -2.69 17.99 16.11
CA LEU A 186 -1.26 18.03 15.77
C LEU A 186 -1.06 18.37 14.29
N TRP A 187 -1.89 17.83 13.40
CA TRP A 187 -1.85 18.17 11.98
C TRP A 187 -2.21 19.65 11.76
N MET A 188 -3.27 20.17 12.40
CA MET A 188 -3.68 21.58 12.31
C MET A 188 -2.59 22.56 12.79
N THR A 189 -1.73 22.14 13.71
CA THR A 189 -0.60 22.92 14.21
C THR A 189 0.71 22.67 13.46
N SER A 190 0.66 21.93 12.34
CA SER A 190 1.83 21.53 11.53
C SER A 190 2.88 20.73 12.30
N GLN A 191 2.49 20.04 13.38
CA GLN A 191 3.37 19.19 14.18
C GLN A 191 3.51 17.77 13.62
N CYS A 192 2.64 17.34 12.70
CA CYS A 192 2.77 16.05 12.01
C CYS A 192 2.34 16.13 10.54
N HIS A 193 2.87 15.20 9.73
CA HIS A 193 2.49 14.96 8.33
C HIS A 193 2.28 16.22 7.47
N GLN A 194 3.26 17.12 7.44
CA GLN A 194 3.18 18.37 6.68
C GLN A 194 2.92 18.16 5.18
N ASN A 195 3.43 17.06 4.63
CA ASN A 195 3.29 16.67 3.21
C ASN A 195 2.11 15.70 2.94
N LEU A 196 1.18 15.55 3.89
CA LEU A 196 0.00 14.72 3.71
C LEU A 196 -0.86 15.25 2.56
N LYS A 197 -1.27 14.36 1.68
CA LYS A 197 -2.24 14.57 0.60
C LYS A 197 -3.56 13.85 0.89
N PHE A 198 -3.49 12.68 1.54
CA PHE A 198 -4.67 11.88 1.85
C PHE A 198 -4.46 11.01 3.10
N LEU A 199 -5.48 10.91 3.92
CA LEU A 199 -5.60 9.97 5.04
C LEU A 199 -6.90 9.20 4.90
N LEU A 200 -6.83 7.88 5.07
CA LEU A 200 -7.97 7.04 5.36
C LEU A 200 -7.65 6.23 6.61
N ILE A 201 -8.54 6.28 7.59
CA ILE A 201 -8.44 5.47 8.79
C ILE A 201 -9.80 4.92 9.23
N ASP A 202 -9.83 3.66 9.64
CA ASP A 202 -11.04 3.05 10.21
C ASP A 202 -11.32 3.63 11.61
N ILE A 203 -12.59 3.85 11.94
CA ILE A 203 -13.04 4.35 13.24
C ILE A 203 -13.49 3.18 14.11
N THR A 204 -12.95 3.08 15.32
CA THR A 204 -13.23 2.00 16.27
C THR A 204 -14.57 2.18 16.99
N GLU A 205 -14.97 3.42 17.28
CA GLU A 205 -16.19 3.77 18.02
C GLU A 205 -17.07 4.78 17.25
N PRO A 206 -17.81 4.32 16.21
CA PRO A 206 -18.63 5.19 15.34
C PRO A 206 -19.71 5.99 16.07
N GLN A 207 -20.14 5.55 17.25
CA GLN A 207 -21.15 6.23 18.06
C GLN A 207 -20.64 7.55 18.70
N SER A 208 -19.33 7.76 18.75
CA SER A 208 -18.69 8.86 19.48
C SER A 208 -17.89 9.79 18.56
N LEU A 209 -18.45 10.13 17.38
CA LEU A 209 -17.78 11.00 16.40
C LEU A 209 -17.51 12.41 16.92
N ASP A 210 -18.36 12.93 17.81
CA ASP A 210 -18.17 14.23 18.44
C ASP A 210 -16.83 14.33 19.17
N THR A 211 -16.31 13.21 19.69
CA THR A 211 -14.98 13.15 20.30
C THR A 211 -13.88 13.44 19.27
N ILE A 212 -13.99 12.90 18.05
CA ILE A 212 -13.03 13.17 16.97
C ILE A 212 -13.13 14.64 16.55
N LEU A 213 -14.36 15.15 16.45
CA LEU A 213 -14.67 16.48 15.93
C LEU A 213 -14.61 17.61 16.97
N ASN A 214 -14.17 17.32 18.19
CA ASN A 214 -13.93 18.31 19.23
C ASN A 214 -12.66 19.14 18.93
N LEU A 215 -12.74 19.93 17.85
CA LEU A 215 -11.68 20.78 17.30
C LEU A 215 -12.31 21.88 16.42
N PRO A 216 -11.60 22.97 16.13
CA PRO A 216 -12.11 24.02 15.23
C PRO A 216 -12.33 23.48 13.81
N HIS A 217 -13.57 23.52 13.33
CA HIS A 217 -13.95 23.07 11.99
C HIS A 217 -15.09 23.90 11.41
N GLU A 218 -15.20 23.88 10.09
CA GLU A 218 -16.28 24.51 9.31
C GLU A 218 -17.04 23.44 8.54
N ARG A 219 -18.37 23.52 8.47
CA ARG A 219 -19.14 22.59 7.63
C ARG A 219 -19.10 23.07 6.18
N ILE A 220 -18.92 22.14 5.25
CA ILE A 220 -19.06 22.44 3.82
C ILE A 220 -20.50 22.90 3.57
N ASN A 221 -20.65 24.01 2.85
CA ASN A 221 -21.96 24.47 2.42
C ASN A 221 -22.56 23.42 1.45
N PRO A 222 -23.72 22.82 1.76
CA PRO A 222 -24.34 21.80 0.92
C PRO A 222 -24.66 22.27 -0.50
N ASP A 223 -24.84 23.59 -0.68
CA ASP A 223 -25.15 24.21 -1.97
C ASP A 223 -23.91 24.38 -2.86
N VAL A 224 -22.72 24.14 -2.33
CA VAL A 224 -21.45 24.29 -3.04
C VAL A 224 -20.86 22.91 -3.32
N GLU A 225 -20.77 22.56 -4.59
CA GLU A 225 -20.10 21.34 -5.02
C GLU A 225 -18.59 21.49 -4.89
N ARG A 226 -17.98 20.69 -4.02
CA ARG A 226 -16.52 20.70 -3.86
C ARG A 226 -15.88 19.57 -4.62
N ILE A 227 -15.08 19.92 -5.61
CA ILE A 227 -14.33 18.93 -6.40
C ILE A 227 -12.99 18.67 -5.72
N VAL A 228 -12.77 17.42 -5.31
CA VAL A 228 -11.50 16.96 -4.76
C VAL A 228 -10.82 16.02 -5.74
N ARG A 229 -9.53 16.26 -6.00
CA ARG A 229 -8.73 15.45 -6.90
C ARG A 229 -8.13 14.25 -6.15
N LEU A 230 -8.41 13.06 -6.65
CA LEU A 230 -7.91 11.80 -6.16
C LEU A 230 -6.49 11.51 -6.66
N PRO A 231 -5.75 10.59 -5.99
CA PRO A 231 -4.42 10.17 -6.43
C PRO A 231 -4.33 9.67 -7.88
N ASN A 232 -5.38 9.02 -8.37
CA ASN A 232 -5.45 8.49 -9.73
C ASN A 232 -5.86 9.55 -10.76
N ASN A 233 -5.86 10.83 -10.38
CA ASN A 233 -6.26 11.98 -11.18
C ASN A 233 -7.77 12.11 -11.41
N ASP A 234 -8.58 11.19 -10.88
CA ASP A 234 -10.03 11.31 -10.89
C ASP A 234 -10.45 12.45 -9.96
N THR A 235 -11.68 12.90 -10.15
CA THR A 235 -12.29 13.94 -9.32
C THR A 235 -13.52 13.38 -8.64
N ILE A 236 -13.62 13.55 -7.33
CA ILE A 236 -14.85 13.29 -6.58
C ILE A 236 -15.52 14.61 -6.22
N SER A 237 -16.84 14.61 -6.32
CA SER A 237 -17.69 15.68 -5.79
C SER A 237 -18.04 15.36 -4.34
N LEU A 238 -17.62 16.22 -3.43
CA LEU A 238 -18.03 16.20 -2.04
C LEU A 238 -19.11 17.26 -1.85
N LYS A 239 -20.33 16.81 -1.54
CA LYS A 239 -21.45 17.68 -1.17
C LYS A 239 -21.60 17.83 0.35
N GLU A 240 -20.89 17.01 1.11
CA GLU A 240 -20.95 16.96 2.56
C GLU A 240 -19.56 16.67 3.14
N GLY A 241 -19.29 17.24 4.31
CA GLY A 241 -18.04 17.09 5.03
C GLY A 241 -17.73 18.30 5.90
N ILE A 242 -16.57 18.28 6.53
CA ILE A 242 -16.06 19.38 7.33
C ILE A 242 -14.66 19.76 6.89
N ASP A 243 -14.32 21.03 7.03
CA ASP A 243 -12.99 21.56 6.82
C ASP A 243 -12.33 21.87 8.14
N ILE A 244 -11.07 21.44 8.26
CA ILE A 244 -10.15 21.88 9.31
C ILE A 244 -9.00 22.66 8.68
N LYS A 245 -8.57 23.74 9.32
CA LYS A 245 -7.50 24.59 8.82
C LYS A 245 -6.19 24.28 9.54
N ARG A 246 -5.13 24.15 8.75
CA ARG A 246 -3.76 24.11 9.26
C ARG A 246 -3.18 25.52 9.29
N ASN A 247 -2.28 25.76 10.24
CA ASN A 247 -1.67 27.08 10.46
C ASN A 247 -0.86 27.65 9.27
N ASP A 248 -0.55 26.83 8.26
CA ASP A 248 0.11 27.24 7.01
C ASP A 248 -0.87 27.55 5.87
N GLY A 249 -2.18 27.55 6.14
CA GLY A 249 -3.24 27.80 5.17
C GLY A 249 -3.73 26.57 4.41
N MET A 250 -3.17 25.38 4.67
CA MET A 250 -3.70 24.14 4.09
C MET A 250 -5.04 23.79 4.74
N THR A 251 -5.95 23.22 3.95
CA THR A 251 -7.24 22.73 4.43
C THR A 251 -7.33 21.22 4.33
N GLY A 252 -7.70 20.58 5.44
CA GLY A 252 -8.07 19.17 5.49
C GLY A 252 -9.58 19.05 5.39
N THR A 253 -10.08 18.49 4.29
CA THR A 253 -11.50 18.20 4.12
C THR A 253 -11.76 16.77 4.57
N ILE A 254 -12.53 16.63 5.64
CA ILE A 254 -12.88 15.36 6.28
C ILE A 254 -14.27 14.91 5.83
N HIS A 255 -14.36 13.65 5.42
CA HIS A 255 -15.59 12.96 5.10
C HIS A 255 -15.64 11.62 5.84
N PHE A 256 -16.86 11.21 6.13
CA PHE A 256 -17.17 9.98 6.85
C PHE A 256 -17.97 9.05 5.95
N ASP A 257 -17.49 7.83 5.75
CA ASP A 257 -18.14 6.82 4.90
C ASP A 257 -18.29 5.50 5.65
N TRP A 258 -19.38 4.79 5.36
CA TRP A 258 -19.59 3.43 5.80
C TRP A 258 -19.24 2.46 4.67
N ARG A 259 -18.25 1.62 4.92
CA ARG A 259 -17.87 0.55 4.02
C ARG A 259 -18.05 -0.78 4.75
N LEU A 260 -19.10 -1.50 4.33
CA LEU A 260 -19.57 -2.70 5.03
C LEU A 260 -19.98 -2.33 6.46
N ASP A 261 -19.40 -2.99 7.45
CA ASP A 261 -19.62 -2.80 8.88
C ASP A 261 -18.65 -1.80 9.54
N LYS A 262 -17.75 -1.20 8.75
CA LYS A 262 -16.74 -0.27 9.26
C LYS A 262 -16.99 1.16 8.80
N MET A 263 -16.99 2.07 9.77
CA MET A 263 -16.96 3.49 9.51
C MET A 263 -15.52 3.97 9.27
N ARG A 264 -15.34 4.90 8.33
CA ARG A 264 -14.03 5.42 7.93
C ARG A 264 -14.00 6.93 8.02
N LEU A 265 -12.90 7.46 8.54
CA LEU A 265 -12.52 8.86 8.38
C LEU A 265 -11.62 8.96 7.14
N MET A 266 -12.01 9.81 6.20
CA MET A 266 -11.20 10.17 5.04
C MET A 266 -10.89 11.65 5.09
N MET A 267 -9.62 12.04 4.92
CA MET A 267 -9.20 13.43 4.85
C MET A 267 -8.39 13.69 3.59
N TRP A 268 -8.82 14.65 2.78
CA TRP A 268 -8.04 15.17 1.66
C TRP A 268 -7.44 16.50 2.01
N VAL A 269 -6.15 16.67 1.70
CA VAL A 269 -5.44 17.91 1.96
C VAL A 269 -5.32 18.70 0.65
N SER A 270 -5.75 19.95 0.70
CA SER A 270 -5.71 20.86 -0.43
C SER A 270 -5.50 22.29 0.05
N ARG A 271 -4.95 23.13 -0.84
CA ARG A 271 -4.99 24.58 -0.65
C ARG A 271 -6.26 25.08 -1.32
N ILE A 272 -7.17 25.66 -0.54
CA ILE A 272 -8.34 26.36 -1.07
C ILE A 272 -7.95 27.83 -1.15
N GLU A 273 -8.14 28.42 -2.32
CA GLU A 273 -8.04 29.87 -2.52
C GLU A 273 -9.37 30.56 -2.19
#